data_AF-X1UJR6-F1
#
_entry.id   AF-X1UJR6-F1
#
_cell.length_a   1.000
_cell.length_b   1.000
_cell.length_c   1.000
_cell.angle_alpha   90.00
_cell.angle_beta   90.00
_cell.angle_gamma   90.00
#
_symmetry.space_group_name_H-M   'P 1'
#
loop_
_entity.id
_entity.type
_entity.pdbx_description
1 polymer ?
#
loop_
_entity_poly.entity_id
_entity_poly.type
_entity_poly.pdbx_seq_one_letter_code
_entity_poly.pdbx_strand_id
1 'polypeptide(L)'
;MKILLIALIIAILFLGFSIPWIIRTCARTRAEQIIYGRRPGTEKRINRCISILTWSNKWVTYYAHEDLIRIRKLNAMLEEMLHPHG
;
A
#
# COMPACT_ATOMS: atom_id res chain seq x y z
N MET A 1 -12.22 20.78 -31.07
CA MET A 1 -11.10 21.21 -30.19
C MET A 1 -11.50 21.21 -28.71
N LYS A 2 -12.54 21.94 -28.28
CA LYS A 2 -12.94 22.03 -26.85
C LYS A 2 -13.37 20.69 -26.22
N ILE A 3 -14.13 19.86 -26.95
CA ILE A 3 -14.63 18.56 -26.46
C ILE A 3 -13.49 17.55 -26.19
N LEU A 4 -12.48 17.52 -27.06
CA LEU A 4 -11.27 16.69 -26.88
C LEU A 4 -10.47 17.09 -25.63
N LEU A 5 -10.39 18.39 -25.35
CA LEU A 5 -9.69 18.91 -24.18
C LEU A 5 -10.40 18.54 -22.87
N ILE A 6 -11.74 18.60 -22.87
CA ILE A 6 -12.56 18.19 -21.73
C ILE A 6 -12.42 16.68 -21.46
N ALA A 7 -12.47 15.85 -22.51
CA ALA A 7 -12.27 14.41 -22.38
C ALA A 7 -10.88 14.06 -21.82
N LEU A 8 -9.83 14.77 -22.25
CA LEU A 8 -8.47 14.59 -21.74
C LEU A 8 -8.38 14.92 -20.24
N ILE A 9 -8.99 16.03 -19.80
CA ILE A 9 -9.01 16.44 -18.39
C ILE A 9 -9.75 15.40 -17.54
N ILE A 10 -10.90 14.91 -18.00
CA ILE A 10 -11.66 13.86 -17.29
C ILE A 10 -10.83 12.58 -17.17
N ALA A 11 -10.12 12.17 -18.22
CA ALA A 11 -9.26 11.00 -18.19
C ALA A 11 -8.10 11.15 -17.18
N ILE A 12 -7.46 12.32 -17.13
CA ILE A 12 -6.37 12.62 -16.18
C ILE A 12 -6.90 12.60 -14.74
N LEU A 13 -8.09 13.17 -14.49
CA LEU A 13 -8.72 13.13 -13.17
C LEU A 13 -9.06 11.69 -12.74
N PHE A 14 -9.57 10.87 -13.66
CA PHE A 14 -9.84 9.45 -13.40
C PHE A 14 -8.58 8.67 -13.05
N LEU A 15 -7.49 8.91 -13.79
CA LEU A 15 -6.19 8.29 -13.52
C LEU A 15 -5.65 8.71 -12.14
N GLY A 16 -5.70 9.99 -11.81
CA GLY A 16 -5.29 10.51 -10.51
C GLY A 16 -6.04 9.89 -9.33
N PHE A 17 -7.31 9.53 -9.51
CA PHE A 17 -8.13 8.91 -8.47
C PHE A 17 -7.92 7.38 -8.38
N SER A 18 -7.65 6.72 -9.50
CA SER A 18 -7.54 5.25 -9.58
C SER A 18 -6.16 4.72 -9.15
N ILE A 19 -5.09 5.47 -9.44
CA ILE A 19 -3.70 5.08 -9.17
C ILE A 19 -3.44 4.78 -7.68
N PRO A 20 -3.87 5.63 -6.71
CA PRO A 20 -3.67 5.36 -5.28
C PRO A 20 -4.31 4.05 -4.82
N TRP A 21 -5.50 3.73 -5.36
CA TRP A 21 -6.21 2.49 -5.05
C TRP A 21 -5.46 1.25 -5.55
N ILE A 22 -4.97 1.28 -6.79
CA ILE A 22 -4.21 0.17 -7.38
C ILE A 22 -2.91 -0.06 -6.60
N ILE A 23 -2.20 1.02 -6.26
CA ILE A 23 -0.96 0.94 -5.48
C ILE A 23 -1.22 0.32 -4.11
N ARG A 24 -2.31 0.71 -3.44
CA ARG A 24 -2.70 0.18 -2.12
C ARG A 24 -3.09 -1.30 -2.20
N THR A 25 -3.88 -1.69 -3.21
CA THR A 25 -4.23 -3.10 -3.44
C THR A 25 -2.98 -3.94 -3.69
N CYS A 26 -2.05 -3.47 -4.51
CA CYS A 26 -0.77 -4.13 -4.71
C CYS A 26 0.02 -4.29 -3.40
N ALA A 27 0.04 -3.28 -2.54
CA ALA A 27 0.72 -3.34 -1.25
C ALA A 27 0.04 -4.31 -0.29
N ARG A 28 -1.31 -4.37 -0.25
CA ARG A 28 -2.07 -5.37 0.52
C ARG A 28 -1.71 -6.79 0.11
N THR A 29 -1.76 -7.09 -1.19
CA THR A 29 -1.40 -8.42 -1.70
C THR A 29 0.04 -8.79 -1.37
N ARG A 30 0.98 -7.86 -1.50
CA ARG A 30 2.39 -8.11 -1.15
C ARG A 30 2.59 -8.32 0.35
N ALA A 31 1.91 -7.52 1.18
CA ALA A 31 1.93 -7.68 2.63
C ALA A 31 1.45 -9.07 3.04
N GLU A 32 0.33 -9.54 2.47
CA GLU A 32 -0.18 -10.89 2.72
C GLU A 32 0.78 -11.98 2.26
N GLN A 33 1.38 -11.84 1.07
CA GLN A 33 2.37 -12.80 0.59
C GLN A 33 3.57 -12.91 1.53
N ILE A 34 4.00 -11.79 2.13
CA ILE A 34 5.10 -11.77 3.11
C ILE A 34 4.64 -12.40 4.43
N ILE A 35 3.49 -11.99 4.96
CA ILE A 35 2.93 -12.48 6.24
C ILE A 35 2.70 -14.00 6.20
N TYR A 36 2.23 -14.54 5.08
CA TYR A 36 1.96 -15.98 4.91
C TYR A 36 3.15 -16.76 4.31
N GLY A 37 4.35 -16.18 4.26
CA GLY A 37 5.56 -16.89 3.82
C GLY A 37 5.61 -17.26 2.32
N ARG A 38 4.66 -16.79 1.51
CA ARG A 38 4.67 -16.99 0.04
C ARG A 38 5.73 -16.16 -0.67
N ARG A 39 6.32 -15.18 0.02
CA ARG A 39 7.38 -14.32 -0.49
C ARG A 39 8.35 -13.96 0.64
N PRO A 40 9.67 -13.87 0.40
CA PRO A 40 10.59 -13.46 1.43
C PRO A 40 10.32 -12.02 1.85
N GLY A 41 10.07 -11.85 3.16
CA GLY A 41 10.05 -10.57 3.85
C GLY A 41 11.48 -10.11 4.05
N THR A 42 11.88 -9.08 3.31
CA THR A 42 13.12 -8.36 3.60
C THR A 42 12.74 -7.01 4.20
N GLU A 43 13.60 -6.45 5.03
CA GLU A 43 13.39 -5.14 5.67
C GLU A 43 12.91 -4.08 4.67
N LYS A 44 13.60 -3.94 3.53
CA LYS A 44 13.22 -3.01 2.44
C LYS A 44 11.81 -3.26 1.89
N ARG A 45 11.37 -4.51 1.79
CA ARG A 45 10.04 -4.87 1.26
C ARG A 45 8.94 -4.63 2.29
N ILE A 46 9.21 -4.97 3.55
CA ILE A 46 8.31 -4.76 4.68
C ILE A 46 8.10 -3.25 4.87
N ASN A 47 9.17 -2.47 4.96
CA ASN A 47 9.11 -1.00 5.07
C ASN A 47 8.35 -0.35 3.90
N ARG A 48 8.52 -0.85 2.68
CA ARG A 48 7.76 -0.37 1.51
C ARG A 48 6.27 -0.68 1.61
N CYS A 49 5.89 -1.85 2.13
CA CYS A 49 4.48 -2.19 2.31
C CYS A 49 3.86 -1.33 3.42
N ILE A 50 4.58 -1.15 4.53
CA ILE A 50 4.16 -0.26 5.62
C ILE A 50 3.98 1.15 5.09
N SER A 51 4.95 1.73 4.39
CA SER A 51 4.85 3.12 3.91
C SER A 51 3.67 3.36 2.97
N ILE A 52 3.34 2.39 2.11
CA ILE A 52 2.19 2.49 1.21
C ILE A 52 0.86 2.31 1.97
N LEU A 53 0.81 1.39 2.93
CA LEU A 53 -0.39 1.16 3.74
C LEU A 53 -0.62 2.30 4.74
N THR A 54 0.45 2.93 5.25
CA THR A 54 0.37 4.11 6.13
C THR A 54 0.15 5.41 5.38
N TRP A 55 0.38 5.45 4.07
CA TRP A 55 0.04 6.60 3.24
C TRP A 55 -1.48 6.84 3.25
N SER A 56 -1.91 7.71 4.18
CA SER A 56 -3.27 8.18 4.28
C SER A 56 -3.37 9.48 3.48
N ASN A 57 -3.77 9.38 2.22
CA ASN A 57 -4.35 10.55 1.60
C ASN A 57 -5.80 10.60 2.12
N LYS A 58 -6.04 11.34 3.22
CA LYS A 58 -7.33 11.38 3.95
C LYS A 58 -8.54 11.60 3.04
N TRP A 59 -8.33 12.19 1.87
CA TRP A 59 -9.33 12.49 0.85
C TRP A 59 -9.63 11.34 -0.13
N VAL A 60 -8.74 10.36 -0.28
CA VAL A 60 -8.83 9.33 -1.36
C VAL A 60 -8.88 7.91 -0.80
N THR A 61 -8.24 7.66 0.35
CA THR A 61 -8.09 6.31 0.89
C THR A 61 -8.47 6.26 2.35
N TYR A 62 -9.65 5.71 2.63
CA TYR A 62 -10.05 5.35 4.00
C TYR A 62 -9.07 4.30 4.55
N TYR A 63 -8.63 4.52 5.78
CA TYR A 63 -7.77 3.58 6.48
C TYR A 63 -8.62 2.40 6.95
N ALA A 64 -8.65 1.33 6.16
CA ALA A 64 -9.38 0.13 6.55
C ALA A 64 -8.75 -0.49 7.80
N HIS A 65 -9.56 -0.96 8.74
CA HIS A 65 -9.09 -1.64 9.95
C HIS A 65 -8.11 -2.78 9.63
N GLU A 66 -8.35 -3.51 8.55
CA GLU A 66 -7.44 -4.57 8.10
C GLU A 66 -6.05 -4.07 7.67
N ASP A 67 -5.93 -2.85 7.16
CA ASP A 67 -4.62 -2.28 6.81
C ASP A 67 -3.79 -2.05 8.08
N LEU A 68 -4.42 -1.62 9.17
CA LEU A 68 -3.76 -1.50 10.48
C LEU A 68 -3.29 -2.87 10.98
N ILE A 69 -4.10 -3.93 10.82
CA ILE A 69 -3.71 -5.29 11.19
C ILE A 69 -2.49 -5.75 10.38
N ARG A 70 -2.50 -5.54 9.05
CA ARG A 70 -1.38 -5.88 8.18
C ARG A 70 -0.11 -5.12 8.59
N ILE A 71 -0.22 -3.82 8.89
CA ILE A 71 0.92 -3.01 9.34
C ILE A 71 1.47 -3.52 10.67
N ARG A 72 0.62 -3.83 11.65
CA ARG A 72 1.08 -4.38 12.95
C ARG A 72 1.85 -5.69 12.76
N LYS A 73 1.35 -6.60 11.94
CA LYS A 73 2.05 -7.86 11.63
C LYS A 73 3.40 -7.61 10.93
N LEU A 74 3.43 -6.70 9.96
CA LEU A 74 4.65 -6.33 9.26
C LEU A 74 5.70 -5.69 10.19
N ASN A 75 5.27 -4.83 11.12
CA ASN A 75 6.15 -4.24 12.14
C ASN A 75 6.73 -5.32 13.07
N ALA A 76 5.92 -6.28 13.52
CA ALA A 76 6.40 -7.38 14.35
C ALA A 76 7.46 -8.22 13.63
N MET A 77 7.26 -8.51 12.34
CA MET A 77 8.27 -9.21 11.52
C MET A 77 9.55 -8.38 11.35
N LEU A 78 9.44 -7.05 11.26
CA LEU A 78 10.60 -6.15 11.18
C LEU A 78 11.39 -6.17 12.49
N GLU A 79 10.69 -6.11 13.61
CA GLU A 79 11.26 -6.15 14.96
C GLU A 79 11.99 -7.48 15.21
N GLU A 80 11.41 -8.60 14.80
CA GLU A 80 12.04 -9.93 14.86
C GLU A 80 13.30 -10.03 13.98
N MET A 81 13.36 -9.31 12.85
CA MET A 81 14.58 -9.23 12.02
C MET A 81 15.67 -8.36 12.65
N LEU A 82 15.31 -7.30 13.37
CA LEU A 82 16.24 -6.39 14.04
C LEU A 82 16.76 -6.97 15.36
N HIS A 83 15.92 -7.72 16.07
CA HIS A 83 16.21 -8.39 17.32
C HIS A 83 15.84 -9.88 17.20
N PRO A 84 16.62 -10.68 16.45
CA PRO A 84 16.38 -12.12 16.39
C PRO A 84 16.61 -12.69 17.79
N HIS A 85 15.52 -13.15 18.43
CA HIS A 85 15.51 -13.73 19.78
C HIS A 85 15.81 -12.74 20.91
N GLY A 86 14.95 -11.72 21.07
CA GLY A 86 14.75 -11.12 22.40
C GLY A 86 14.46 -12.19 23.45
#